data_AF-A0AA38CHF6-F1
#
_entry.id   AF-A0AA38CHF6-F1
#
_cell.length_a   1.000
_cell.length_b   1.000
_cell.length_c   1.000
_cell.angle_alpha   90.00
_cell.angle_beta   90.00
_cell.angle_gamma   90.00
#
_symmetry.space_group_name_H-M   'P 1'
#
loop_
_entity.id
_entity.type
_entity.pdbx_description
1 polymer ?
#
loop_
_entity_poly.entity_id
_entity_poly.type
_entity_poly.pdbx_seq_one_letter_code
_entity_poly.pdbx_strand_id
1 'polypeptide(L)' 'MEQQVKMIHEHLKEVADRKKSYADLKRVDRKFELGEKLFLRVKLKKISINFGKAAKLSPHYVGPFEIVE' A
#
# COMPACT_ATOMS: atom_id res chain seq x y z
N MET A 1 -2.55 41.36 1.09
CA MET A 1 -2.07 40.13 1.76
C MET A 1 -3.17 39.08 1.91
N GLU A 2 -4.36 39.42 2.39
CA GLU A 2 -5.45 38.45 2.61
C GLU A 2 -5.85 37.66 1.35
N GLN A 3 -5.91 38.33 0.19
CA GLN A 3 -6.20 37.67 -1.09
C GLN A 3 -5.13 36.66 -1.50
N GLN A 4 -3.85 36.94 -1.26
CA GLN A 4 -2.75 36.02 -1.58
C GLN A 4 -2.77 34.79 -0.68
N VAL A 5 -3.07 34.97 0.61
CA VAL A 5 -3.22 33.87 1.57
C VAL A 5 -4.40 32.97 1.17
N LYS A 6 -5.52 33.58 0.74
CA LYS A 6 -6.69 32.84 0.26
C LYS A 6 -6.37 31.98 -0.98
N MET A 7 -5.67 32.55 -1.96
CA MET A 7 -5.22 31.81 -3.17
C MET A 7 -4.30 30.62 -2.81
N ILE A 8 -3.37 30.81 -1.87
CA ILE A 8 -2.48 29.72 -1.41
C ILE A 8 -3.29 28.60 -0.77
N HIS A 9 -4.30 28.93 0.04
CA HIS A 9 -5.15 27.95 0.70
C HIS A 9 -5.99 27.14 -0.30
N GLU A 10 -6.54 27.80 -1.32
CA GLU A 10 -7.30 27.17 -2.40
C GLU A 10 -6.42 26.20 -3.20
N HIS A 11 -5.23 26.62 -3.62
CA HIS A 11 -4.29 25.74 -4.32
C HIS A 11 -3.84 24.54 -3.46
N LEU A 12 -3.59 24.75 -2.16
CA LEU A 12 -3.21 23.64 -1.26
C LEU A 12 -4.35 22.61 -1.14
N LYS A 13 -5.59 23.08 -1.07
CA LYS A 13 -6.78 22.22 -1.02
C LYS A 13 -6.94 21.43 -2.32
N GLU A 14 -6.82 22.07 -3.47
CA GLU A 14 -6.89 21.40 -4.78
C GLU A 14 -5.82 20.31 -4.95
N VAL A 15 -4.59 20.60 -4.51
CA VAL A 15 -3.51 19.61 -4.54
C VAL A 15 -3.80 18.43 -3.62
N ALA A 16 -4.33 18.68 -2.41
CA ALA A 16 -4.71 17.61 -1.48
C ALA A 16 -5.84 16.74 -2.04
N ASP A 17 -6.87 17.36 -2.61
CA ASP A 17 -8.01 16.67 -3.21
C ASP A 17 -7.58 15.82 -4.42
N ARG A 18 -6.71 16.36 -5.28
CA ARG A 18 -6.10 15.59 -6.39
C ARG A 18 -5.27 14.40 -5.89
N LYS A 19 -4.52 14.57 -4.81
CA LYS A 19 -3.70 13.50 -4.23
C LYS A 19 -4.59 12.40 -3.63
N LYS A 20 -5.70 12.79 -3.01
CA LYS A 20 -6.70 11.89 -2.45
C LYS A 20 -7.42 11.09 -3.54
N SER A 21 -7.88 11.73 -4.61
CA SER A 21 -8.53 11.04 -5.71
C SER A 21 -7.62 10.00 -6.38
N TYR A 22 -6.33 10.32 -6.57
CA TYR A 22 -5.35 9.36 -7.08
C TYR A 22 -5.09 8.19 -6.13
N ALA A 23 -5.10 8.42 -4.82
CA ALA A 23 -4.94 7.36 -3.83
C ALA A 23 -6.18 6.46 -3.75
N ASP A 24 -7.36 7.05 -3.80
CA ASP A 24 -8.63 6.33 -3.65
C ASP A 24 -8.99 5.53 -4.90
N LEU A 25 -8.63 5.99 -6.11
CA LEU A 25 -8.74 5.19 -7.35
C LEU A 25 -7.99 3.85 -7.28
N LYS A 26 -6.92 3.76 -6.48
CA LYS A 26 -6.13 2.53 -6.29
C LYS A 26 -6.59 1.69 -5.09
N ARG A 27 -7.49 2.23 -4.26
CA ARG A 27 -8.11 1.51 -3.14
C ARG A 27 -9.37 0.81 -3.65
N VAL A 28 -9.18 -0.34 -4.27
CA VAL A 28 -10.29 -1.27 -4.53
C VAL A 28 -10.43 -2.16 -3.31
N ASP A 29 -11.62 -2.22 -2.73
CA ASP A 29 -12.00 -3.25 -1.77
C ASP A 29 -11.93 -4.59 -2.51
N ARG A 30 -10.79 -5.28 -2.39
CA ARG A 30 -10.63 -6.63 -2.94
C ARG A 30 -11.40 -7.60 -2.06
N LYS A 31 -12.52 -8.08 -2.57
CA LYS A 31 -13.19 -9.28 -2.09
C LYS A 31 -12.50 -10.47 -2.76
N PHE A 32 -12.17 -11.47 -1.96
CA PHE A 32 -11.60 -12.71 -2.46
C PHE A 32 -12.64 -13.81 -2.31
N GLU A 33 -12.67 -14.72 -3.27
CA GLU A 33 -13.56 -15.89 -3.24
C GLU A 33 -12.83 -17.11 -2.67
N LEU A 34 -13.59 -18.06 -2.12
CA LEU A 34 -13.03 -19.35 -1.66
C LEU A 34 -12.38 -20.07 -2.86
N GLY A 35 -11.18 -20.58 -2.66
CA GLY A 35 -10.39 -21.23 -3.71
C GLY A 35 -9.53 -20.32 -4.59
N GLU A 36 -9.56 -18.99 -4.42
CA GLU A 36 -8.59 -18.10 -5.07
C GLU A 36 -7.18 -18.28 -4.50
N LYS A 37 -6.18 -18.28 -5.40
CA LYS A 37 -4.75 -18.41 -5.03
C LYS A 37 -4.11 -17.04 -4.84
N LEU A 38 -3.71 -16.75 -3.61
CA LEU A 38 -3.10 -15.47 -3.24
C LEU A 38 -1.75 -15.64 -2.58
N PHE A 39 -0.91 -14.63 -2.76
CA PHE A 39 0.36 -14.54 -2.06
C PHE A 39 0.17 -13.90 -0.68
N LEU A 40 0.64 -14.59 0.36
CA LEU A 40 0.56 -14.07 1.73
C LEU A 40 1.71 -13.10 2.00
N ARG A 41 1.40 -11.87 2.42
CA ARG A 41 2.41 -10.92 2.88
C ARG A 41 3.00 -11.38 4.21
N VAL A 42 4.30 -11.65 4.23
CA VAL A 42 4.99 -12.10 5.44
C VAL A 42 5.61 -10.90 6.15
N LYS A 43 5.37 -10.77 7.45
CA LYS A 43 6.18 -9.87 8.28
C LYS A 43 7.58 -10.48 8.37
N LEU A 44 8.58 -9.73 7.93
CA LEU A 44 9.97 -10.07 8.21
C LEU A 44 10.14 -10.08 9.73
N LYS A 45 10.07 -11.25 10.35
CA LYS A 45 10.51 -11.41 11.74
C LYS A 45 11.99 -11.12 11.75
N LYS A 46 12.50 -10.40 12.75
CA LYS A 46 13.92 -10.10 12.96
C LYS A 46 14.83 -11.36 13.07
N ILE A 47 14.27 -12.56 12.87
CA ILE A 47 14.84 -13.89 13.11
C ILE A 47 14.50 -14.81 11.93
N SER A 48 14.71 -14.36 10.69
CA SER A 48 14.96 -15.31 9.59
C SER A 48 16.47 -15.33 9.36
N ILE A 49 17.04 -16.53 9.38
CA ILE A 49 18.46 -16.91 9.57
C ILE A 49 19.45 -16.33 8.51
N ASN A 50 19.04 -15.42 7.63
CA ASN A 50 19.87 -14.92 6.52
C ASN A 50 20.15 -13.41 6.56
N PHE A 51 20.26 -12.83 7.77
CA PHE A 51 20.57 -11.41 7.95
C PHE A 51 22.08 -11.12 7.82
N GLY A 52 22.65 -11.43 6.66
CA GLY A 52 24.03 -11.08 6.32
C GLY A 52 24.17 -10.34 5.00
N LYS A 53 23.41 -10.74 3.95
CA LYS A 53 23.60 -10.22 2.59
C LYS A 53 22.34 -10.06 1.73
N ALA A 54 21.15 -10.51 2.16
CA ALA A 54 19.97 -10.63 1.29
C ALA A 54 18.67 -9.97 1.81
N ALA A 55 18.71 -9.18 2.88
CA ALA A 55 17.51 -8.56 3.46
C ALA A 55 16.77 -7.59 2.53
N LYS A 56 17.44 -7.05 1.50
CA LYS A 56 16.81 -6.15 0.50
C LYS A 56 16.06 -6.91 -0.60
N LEU A 57 16.43 -8.16 -0.87
CA LEU A 57 15.84 -9.01 -1.93
C LEU A 57 15.02 -10.17 -1.37
N SER A 58 14.80 -10.24 -0.05
CA SER A 58 13.96 -11.28 0.54
C SER A 58 12.50 -11.12 0.04
N PRO A 59 11.83 -12.22 -0.36
CA PRO A 59 10.43 -12.15 -0.75
C PRO A 59 9.57 -11.62 0.39
N HIS A 60 8.84 -10.52 0.16
CA HIS A 60 7.83 -10.03 1.09
C HIS A 60 6.52 -10.84 1.05
N TYR A 61 6.45 -11.79 0.11
CA TYR A 61 5.27 -12.57 -0.23
C TYR A 61 5.67 -14.04 -0.36
N VAL A 62 4.92 -14.94 0.26
CA VAL A 62 5.11 -16.40 0.18
C VAL A 62 3.95 -16.99 -0.61
N GLY A 63 4.29 -17.91 -1.53
CA GLY A 63 3.48 -18.90 -2.28
C GLY A 63 2.00 -18.61 -2.62
N PRO A 64 1.46 -19.22 -3.68
CA PRO A 64 0.02 -19.22 -3.89
C PRO A 64 -0.67 -20.12 -2.85
N PHE A 65 -1.43 -19.53 -1.94
CA PHE A 65 -2.30 -20.23 -0.99
C PHE A 65 -3.75 -20.09 -1.42
N GLU A 66 -4.52 -21.17 -1.27
CA GLU A 66 -5.97 -21.15 -1.44
C GLU A 66 -6.64 -20.65 -0.16
N ILE A 67 -7.68 -19.83 -0.28
CA ILE A 67 -8.50 -19.42 0.87
C ILE A 67 -9.42 -20.58 1.26
N VAL A 68 -9.32 -21.02 2.52
CA VAL A 68 -9.92 -22.28 3.02
C VAL A 68 -11.08 -22.07 4.02
N GLU A 69 -11.70 -20.88 4.04
CA GLU A 69 -12.75 -20.45 5.02
C GLU A 69 -12.21 -19.79 6.30
#